data_AF-A0A3P6DHL6-F1
#
_entry.id   AF-A0A3P6DHL6-F1
#
_cell.length_a   1.000
_cell.length_b   1.000
_cell.length_c   1.000
_cell.angle_alpha   90.00
_cell.angle_beta   90.00
_cell.angle_gamma   90.00
#
_symmetry.space_group_name_H-M   'P 1'
#
loop_
_entity.id
_entity.type
_entity.pdbx_description
1 polymer ?
#
loop_
_entity_poly.entity_id
_entity_poly.type
_entity_poly.pdbx_seq_one_letter_code
_entity_poly.pdbx_strand_id
1 'polypeptide(L)' 'QWLLHLRRLDLTGSKNLEQLPDLSHAVKLEEVITQGCKRLKRIPESISNLTS' A
#
# COMPACT_ATOMS: atom_id res chain seq x y z
N GLN A 1 13.53 6.42 8.99
CA GLN A 1 13.71 4.98 8.69
C GLN A 1 12.67 4.11 9.42
N TRP A 2 11.39 4.51 9.50
CA TRP A 2 10.40 3.84 10.38
C TRP A 2 9.61 2.70 9.72
N LEU A 3 9.73 2.54 8.40
CA LEU A 3 9.00 1.54 7.63
C LEU A 3 9.72 0.18 7.54
N LEU A 4 10.93 0.05 8.11
CA LEU A 4 11.76 -1.16 8.01
C LEU A 4 11.15 -2.40 8.68
N HIS A 5 10.12 -2.22 9.51
CA HIS A 5 9.42 -3.31 10.21
C HIS A 5 7.95 -3.41 9.81
N LEU A 6 7.49 -2.58 8.88
CA LEU A 6 6.11 -2.61 8.42
C LEU A 6 5.89 -3.85 7.56
N ARG A 7 5.07 -4.79 8.04
CA ARG A 7 4.72 -6.02 7.32
C ARG A 7 3.37 -5.95 6.64
N ARG A 8 2.43 -5.17 7.20
CA ARG A 8 1.07 -5.02 6.68
C ARG A 8 0.66 -3.56 6.69
N LEU A 9 0.06 -3.11 5.59
CA LEU A 9 -0.53 -1.78 5.44
C LEU A 9 -2.02 -1.92 5.11
N ASP A 10 -2.88 -1.54 6.03
CA ASP A 10 -4.34 -1.58 5.84
C ASP A 10 -4.88 -0.17 5.58
N LEU A 11 -5.47 0.03 4.40
CA LEU A 11 -6.06 1.28 3.95
C LEU A 11 -7.56 1.14 3.71
N THR A 12 -8.18 0.07 4.22
CA THR A 12 -9.57 -0.28 3.97
C THR A 12 -10.51 0.91 4.20
N GLY A 13 -11.39 1.16 3.24
CA GLY A 13 -12.40 2.20 3.31
C GLY A 13 -11.89 3.62 3.04
N SER A 14 -10.62 3.80 2.64
CA SER A 14 -10.06 5.10 2.27
C SER A 14 -10.58 5.57 0.90
N LYS A 15 -11.86 5.99 0.86
CA LYS A 15 -12.59 6.34 -0.36
C LYS A 15 -11.96 7.48 -1.17
N ASN A 16 -11.20 8.35 -0.51
CA ASN A 16 -10.53 9.51 -1.11
C ASN A 16 -9.05 9.27 -1.44
N LEU A 17 -8.52 8.08 -1.13
CA LEU A 17 -7.14 7.74 -1.45
C LEU A 17 -6.97 7.64 -2.96
N GLU A 18 -6.18 8.55 -3.55
CA GLU A 18 -5.93 8.54 -5.00
C GLU A 18 -4.65 7.78 -5.37
N GLN A 19 -3.66 7.76 -4.47
CA GLN A 19 -2.34 7.18 -4.68
C GLN A 19 -1.82 6.61 -3.37
N LEU A 20 -1.01 5.56 -3.44
CA LEU A 20 -0.29 5.03 -2.29
C LEU A 20 0.93 5.91 -1.97
N PRO A 21 1.37 5.98 -0.70
CA PRO A 21 2.65 6.61 -0.36
C PRO A 21 3.81 5.86 -1.03
N ASP A 22 5.00 6.45 -1.03
CA ASP A 22 6.20 5.73 -1.44
C ASP A 22 6.52 4.61 -0.44
N LEU A 23 6.51 3.38 -0.93
CA LEU A 23 6.76 2.16 -0.15
C LEU A 23 8.11 1.53 -0.48
N SER A 24 8.97 2.20 -1.25
CA SER A 24 10.31 1.73 -1.64
C SER A 24 11.18 1.29 -0.45
N HIS A 25 10.99 1.92 0.72
CA HIS A 25 11.74 1.63 1.94
C HIS A 25 11.05 0.61 2.87
N ALA A 26 9.84 0.17 2.53
CA ALA A 26 9.09 -0.84 3.29
C ALA A 26 9.50 -2.25 2.85
N VAL A 27 10.79 -2.57 2.97
CA VAL A 27 11.38 -3.82 2.42
C VAL A 27 10.85 -5.12 3.04
N LYS A 28 10.16 -5.04 4.18
CA LYS A 28 9.52 -6.19 4.85
C LYS A 28 8.01 -6.23 4.66
N LEU A 29 7.46 -5.37 3.81
CA LEU A 29 6.03 -5.30 3.55
C LEU A 29 5.59 -6.54 2.78
N GLU A 30 4.64 -7.26 3.34
CA GLU A 30 4.10 -8.52 2.82
C GLU A 30 2.68 -8.34 2.26
N GLU A 31 1.90 -7.40 2.83
CA GLU A 31 0.49 -7.24 2.51
C GLU A 31 0.05 -5.77 2.47
N VAL A 32 -0.72 -5.41 1.43
CA VAL A 32 -1.36 -4.09 1.30
C VAL A 32 -2.85 -4.27 1.02
N ILE A 33 -3.69 -3.87 1.97
CA ILE A 33 -5.15 -4.01 1.85
C ILE A 33 -5.74 -2.68 1.41
N THR A 34 -6.41 -2.68 0.26
CA THR A 34 -7.00 -1.48 -0.35
C THR A 34 -8.51 -1.59 -0.56
N GLN A 35 -9.16 -2.55 0.12
CA GLN A 35 -10.59 -2.80 -0.03
C GLN A 35 -11.40 -1.52 0.21
N GLY A 36 -12.31 -1.18 -0.72
CA GLY A 36 -13.14 0.02 -0.62
C GLY A 36 -12.42 1.35 -0.90
N CYS A 37 -11.17 1.35 -1.36
CA CYS A 37 -10.46 2.54 -1.85
C CYS A 37 -10.93 2.95 -3.25
N LYS A 38 -12.11 3.56 -3.33
CA LYS A 38 -12.82 3.82 -4.61
C LYS A 38 -12.10 4.73 -5.59
N ARG A 39 -11.20 5.62 -5.12
CA ARG A 39 -10.50 6.60 -5.95
C ARG A 39 -9.05 6.22 -6.22
N LEU A 40 -8.60 5.03 -5.80
CA LEU A 40 -7.21 4.62 -5.96
C LEU A 40 -6.92 4.32 -7.43
N LYS A 41 -6.08 5.15 -8.06
CA LYS A 41 -5.81 5.10 -9.51
C LYS A 41 -4.56 4.29 -9.86
N ARG A 42 -3.58 4.23 -8.96
CA ARG A 42 -2.26 3.65 -9.24
C ARG A 42 -1.74 2.85 -8.05
N ILE A 43 -1.33 1.62 -8.33
CA ILE A 43 -0.47 0.82 -7.47
C ILE A 43 0.98 1.06 -7.95
N PRO A 44 1.92 1.49 -7.07
CA PRO A 44 3.33 1.62 -7.44
C PRO A 44 3.92 0.29 -7.92
N GLU A 45 4.79 0.33 -8.93
CA GLU A 45 5.47 -0.87 -9.46
C GLU A 45 6.28 -1.60 -8.39
N SER A 46 6.80 -0.87 -7.39
CA SER A 46 7.56 -1.45 -6.28
C SER A 46 6.77 -2.45 -5.43
N ILE A 47 5.43 -2.45 -5.52
CA ILE A 47 4.55 -3.34 -4.75
C ILE A 47 3.56 -4.12 -5.62
N SER A 48 3.77 -4.14 -6.95
CA SER A 48 2.88 -4.83 -7.89
C SER A 48 2.73 -6.33 -7.62
N ASN A 49 3.72 -6.93 -6.94
CA ASN A 49 3.71 -8.34 -6.53
C ASN A 49 3.06 -8.59 -5.15
N LEU A 50 2.59 -7.55 -4.45
CA LEU A 50 2.04 -7.64 -3.08
C LEU A 50 0.52 -7.53 -3.01
N THR A 51 -0.17 -7.33 -4.14
CA THR A 51 -1.62 -7.23 -4.17
C THR A 51 -2.26 -8.62 -4.17
N SER A 52 -2.95 -8.98 -3.10
CA SER A 52 -3.83 -10.16 -3.02
C SER A 52 -5.22 -9.76 -2.54
#